data_AF-A0A6C1P245-F1
#
_entry.id   AF-A0A6C1P245-F1
#
_cell.length_a   1.000
_cell.length_b   1.000
_cell.length_c   1.000
_cell.angle_alpha   90.00
_cell.angle_beta   90.00
_cell.angle_gamma   90.00
#
_symmetry.space_group_name_H-M   'P 1'
#
loop_
_entity.id
_entity.type
_entity.pdbx_description
1 polymer ?
#
loop_
_entity_poly.entity_id
_entity_poly.type
_entity_poly.pdbx_seq_one_letter_code
_entity_poly.pdbx_strand_id
1 'polypeptide(L)'
;MGFKISTGKRQNSSIASSLAGGLICGVLSAIGFYVALVDPAISGGIPFLADEANRTLGRVAFGAGAVITLLLALYAFREALALYRERRG
;
A
#
# COMPACT_ATOMS: atom_id res chain seq x y z
N MET A 1 -13.27 0.83 -33.28
CA MET A 1 -11.90 0.41 -32.89
C MET A 1 -12.00 -0.26 -31.53
N GLY A 2 -11.89 -1.60 -31.47
CA GLY A 2 -12.03 -2.35 -30.23
C GLY A 2 -10.73 -2.32 -29.43
N PHE A 3 -10.77 -1.73 -28.23
CA PHE A 3 -9.66 -1.73 -27.30
C PHE A 3 -9.48 -3.16 -26.77
N LYS A 4 -8.60 -3.95 -27.41
CA LYS A 4 -8.16 -5.25 -26.88
C LYS A 4 -7.30 -4.95 -25.66
N ILE A 5 -7.92 -5.03 -24.48
CA ILE A 5 -7.20 -5.10 -23.21
C ILE A 5 -6.44 -6.43 -23.25
N SER A 6 -5.17 -6.36 -23.60
CA SER A 6 -4.22 -7.47 -23.43
C SER A 6 -4.08 -7.66 -21.93
N THR A 7 -4.94 -8.52 -21.37
CA THR A 7 -4.85 -8.97 -20.00
C THR A 7 -3.49 -9.66 -19.88
N GLY A 8 -2.52 -8.93 -19.34
CA GLY A 8 -1.16 -9.43 -19.14
C GLY A 8 -1.20 -10.80 -18.50
N LYS A 9 -0.33 -11.70 -18.97
CA LYS A 9 -0.05 -13.02 -18.40
C LYS A 9 -0.37 -13.00 -16.90
N ARG A 10 -1.32 -13.83 -16.45
CA ARG A 10 -1.44 -14.18 -15.03
C ARG A 10 -0.07 -14.76 -14.65
N GLN A 11 0.81 -13.91 -14.13
CA GLN A 11 2.03 -14.36 -13.48
C GLN A 11 1.55 -15.31 -12.40
N ASN A 12 2.15 -16.49 -12.34
CA ASN A 12 1.75 -17.56 -11.44
C ASN A 12 2.04 -17.12 -9.98
N SER A 13 1.18 -16.23 -9.46
CA SER A 13 1.27 -15.67 -8.12
C SER A 13 1.07 -16.83 -7.17
N SER A 14 2.16 -17.27 -6.55
CA SER A 14 2.07 -18.27 -5.50
C SER A 14 1.34 -17.66 -4.31
N ILE A 15 0.56 -18.47 -3.58
CA ILE A 15 -0.11 -18.03 -2.34
C ILE A 15 0.90 -17.37 -1.39
N ALA A 16 2.13 -17.90 -1.33
CA ALA A 16 3.23 -17.34 -0.56
C ALA A 16 3.61 -15.90 -0.99
N SER A 17 3.64 -15.59 -2.30
CA SER A 17 3.94 -14.23 -2.78
C SER A 17 2.82 -13.24 -2.47
N SER A 18 1.55 -13.66 -2.56
CA SER A 18 0.41 -12.81 -2.21
C SER A 18 0.35 -12.53 -0.71
N LEU A 19 0.64 -13.53 0.12
CA LEU A 19 0.77 -13.36 1.57
C LEU A 19 1.95 -12.45 1.95
N ALA A 20 3.12 -12.67 1.35
CA ALA A 20 4.30 -11.83 1.61
C ALA A 20 4.06 -10.37 1.18
N GLY A 21 3.46 -10.16 -0.01
CA GLY A 21 3.08 -8.83 -0.48
C GLY A 21 2.06 -8.15 0.44
N GLY A 22 1.06 -8.90 0.92
CA GLY A 22 0.08 -8.41 1.90
C GLY A 22 0.72 -8.00 3.23
N LEU A 23 1.66 -8.80 3.74
CA LEU A 23 2.42 -8.52 4.96
C LEU A 23 3.28 -7.27 4.82
N ILE A 24 4.04 -7.16 3.73
CA ILE A 24 4.90 -5.99 3.46
C ILE A 24 4.05 -4.72 3.37
N CYS A 25 2.96 -4.76 2.59
CA CYS A 25 2.05 -3.62 2.46
C CYS A 25 1.36 -3.27 3.78
N GLY A 26 1.01 -4.27 4.60
CA GLY A 26 0.44 -4.04 5.93
C GLY A 26 1.41 -3.36 6.89
N VAL A 27 2.68 -3.79 6.92
CA VAL A 27 3.73 -3.16 7.73
C VAL A 27 4.01 -1.73 7.27
N LEU A 28 4.13 -1.50 5.95
CA LEU A 28 4.31 -0.16 5.39
C LEU A 28 3.14 0.77 5.71
N SER A 29 1.91 0.25 5.66
CA SER A 29 0.72 0.99 6.05
C SER A 29 0.76 1.37 7.54
N ALA A 30 1.11 0.43 8.42
CA ALA A 30 1.25 0.71 9.86
C ALA A 30 2.31 1.79 10.16
N ILE A 31 3.46 1.73 9.48
CA ILE A 31 4.50 2.75 9.58
C ILE A 31 3.99 4.10 9.08
N GLY A 32 3.31 4.13 7.92
CA GLY A 32 2.75 5.36 7.37
C GLY A 32 1.70 5.99 8.28
N PHE A 33 0.84 5.20 8.92
CA PHE A 33 -0.11 5.70 9.93
C PHE A 33 0.58 6.19 11.19
N TYR A 34 1.60 5.47 11.67
CA TYR A 34 2.39 5.90 12.82
C TYR A 34 3.02 7.28 12.58
N VAL A 35 3.63 7.47 11.40
CA VAL A 35 4.18 8.75 10.97
C VAL A 35 3.10 9.82 10.84
N ALA A 36 1.94 9.50 10.26
CA ALA A 36 0.87 10.47 10.08
C ALA A 36 0.22 10.93 11.39
N LEU A 37 0.10 10.05 12.39
CA LEU A 37 -0.67 10.29 13.61
C LEU A 37 0.18 10.60 14.84
N VAL A 38 1.32 9.94 14.99
CA VAL A 38 2.09 9.92 16.25
C VAL A 38 3.36 10.76 16.16
N ASP A 39 4.09 10.70 15.04
CA ASP A 39 5.42 11.31 14.97
C ASP A 39 5.38 12.80 14.55
N PRO A 40 5.79 13.74 15.43
CA PRO A 40 5.79 15.17 15.11
C PRO A 40 7.08 15.62 14.38
N ALA A 41 8.09 14.74 14.24
CA ALA A 41 9.40 15.10 13.72
C ALA A 41 9.51 15.02 12.19
N ILE A 42 8.49 14.50 11.50
CA ILE A 42 8.51 14.32 10.05
C ILE A 42 8.24 15.67 9.36
N SER A 43 9.26 16.17 8.66
CA SER A 43 9.15 17.30 7.74
C SER A 43 8.94 16.79 6.32
N GLY A 44 8.05 17.42 5.55
CA GLY A 44 7.78 17.10 4.14
C GLY A 44 8.98 17.30 3.20
N GLY A 45 10.10 17.83 3.71
CA GLY A 45 11.38 17.90 2.98
C GLY A 45 11.41 18.93 1.85
N ILE A 46 10.40 19.80 1.77
CA ILE A 46 10.31 20.84 0.74
C ILE A 46 11.15 22.04 1.20
N PRO A 47 12.28 22.37 0.54
CA PRO A 47 13.01 23.60 0.84
C PRO A 47 12.11 24.79 0.49
N PHE A 48 12.18 25.88 1.28
CA PHE A 48 11.40 27.12 1.10
C PHE A 48 9.92 27.11 1.55
N LEU A 49 9.45 26.04 2.20
CA LEU A 49 8.12 26.00 2.82
C LEU A 49 8.23 26.17 4.35
N ALA A 50 7.29 26.90 4.96
CA ALA A 50 7.23 27.05 6.41
C ALA A 50 7.14 25.68 7.10
N ASP A 51 7.88 25.49 8.20
CA ASP A 51 8.00 24.19 8.89
C ASP A 51 6.64 23.56 9.26
N GLU A 52 5.67 24.38 9.66
CA GLU A 52 4.31 23.91 9.97
C GLU A 52 3.58 23.35 8.75
N ALA A 53 3.70 24.03 7.61
CA ALA A 53 3.11 23.57 6.35
C ALA A 53 3.81 22.31 5.85
N ASN A 54 5.14 22.24 5.99
CA ASN A 54 5.95 21.09 5.58
C ASN A 54 5.62 19.84 6.41
N ARG A 55 5.45 20.00 7.73
CA ARG A 55 5.01 18.91 8.62
C ARG A 55 3.61 18.42 8.27
N THR A 56 2.67 19.35 8.08
CA THR A 56 1.28 19.00 7.72
C THR A 56 1.22 18.24 6.39
N LEU A 57 1.91 18.73 5.37
CA LEU A 57 1.99 18.06 4.06
C LEU A 57 2.63 16.67 4.17
N GLY A 58 3.71 16.54 4.95
CA GLY A 58 4.32 15.24 5.23
C GLY A 58 3.32 14.27 5.86
N ARG A 59 2.60 14.69 6.91
CA ARG A 59 1.60 13.84 7.60
C ARG A 59 0.47 13.41 6.67
N VAL A 60 -0.04 14.32 5.84
CA VAL A 60 -1.10 14.01 4.88
C VAL A 60 -0.59 13.04 3.80
N ALA A 61 0.61 13.25 3.28
CA ALA A 61 1.21 12.36 2.27
C ALA A 61 1.46 10.95 2.82
N PHE A 62 2.04 10.83 4.01
CA PHE A 62 2.24 9.55 4.68
C PHE A 62 0.92 8.87 5.04
N GLY A 63 -0.07 9.62 5.52
CA GLY A 63 -1.41 9.10 5.82
C GLY A 63 -2.14 8.59 4.58
N ALA A 64 -2.13 9.35 3.48
CA ALA A 64 -2.71 8.94 2.21
C ALA A 64 -1.99 7.70 1.64
N GLY A 65 -0.65 7.68 1.69
CA GLY A 65 0.16 6.52 1.30
C GLY A 65 -0.14 5.29 2.15
N ALA A 66 -0.35 5.46 3.45
CA ALA A 66 -0.73 4.38 4.38
C ALA A 66 -2.09 3.77 4.04
N VAL A 67 -3.07 4.59 3.67
CA VAL A 67 -4.40 4.12 3.25
C VAL A 67 -4.31 3.32 1.95
N ILE A 68 -3.56 3.83 0.96
CA ILE A 68 -3.39 3.14 -0.33
C ILE A 68 -2.68 1.80 -0.13
N THR A 69 -1.60 1.78 0.64
CA THR A 69 -0.87 0.53 0.97
C THR A 69 -1.73 -0.45 1.76
N LEU A 70 -2.60 0.02 2.64
CA LEU A 70 -3.58 -0.84 3.33
C LEU A 70 -4.53 -1.52 2.34
N LEU A 71 -5.07 -0.76 1.38
CA LEU A 71 -5.97 -1.30 0.35
C LEU A 71 -5.25 -2.35 -0.51
N LEU A 72 -3.98 -2.11 -0.85
CA LEU A 72 -3.15 -3.09 -1.56
C LEU A 72 -2.89 -4.35 -0.70
N ALA A 73 -2.66 -4.18 0.60
CA ALA A 73 -2.53 -5.31 1.52
C ALA A 73 -3.80 -6.16 1.55
N LEU A 74 -4.96 -5.53 1.72
CA LEU A 74 -6.25 -6.21 1.71
C LEU A 74 -6.53 -6.91 0.37
N TYR A 75 -6.17 -6.27 -0.74
CA TYR A 75 -6.29 -6.87 -2.07
C TYR A 75 -5.41 -8.13 -2.19
N ALA A 76 -4.14 -8.05 -1.75
CA ALA A 76 -3.21 -9.18 -1.79
C ALA A 76 -3.66 -10.35 -0.90
N PHE A 77 -4.20 -10.08 0.29
CA PHE A 77 -4.81 -11.10 1.15
C PHE A 77 -6.06 -11.73 0.52
N ARG A 78 -6.91 -10.92 -0.11
CA ARG A 78 -8.09 -11.42 -0.83
C ARG A 78 -7.69 -12.34 -1.98
N GLU A 79 -6.66 -11.98 -2.74
CA GLU A 79 -6.12 -12.81 -3.82
C GLU A 79 -5.52 -14.12 -3.28
N ALA A 80 -4.76 -14.06 -2.18
CA ALA A 80 -4.24 -15.25 -1.50
C ALA A 80 -5.36 -16.20 -1.05
N LEU A 81 -6.44 -15.67 -0.48
CA LEU A 81 -7.61 -16.45 -0.06
C LEU A 81 -8.36 -17.07 -1.24
N ALA A 82 -8.49 -16.34 -2.35
CA ALA A 82 -9.11 -16.86 -3.58
C ALA A 82 -8.29 -18.05 -4.14
N LEU A 83 -6.97 -17.88 -4.24
CA LEU A 83 -6.05 -18.94 -4.68
C LEU A 83 -6.06 -20.15 -3.75
N TYR A 84 -6.19 -19.93 -2.43
CA TYR A 84 -6.28 -21.00 -1.45
C TYR A 84 -7.58 -21.81 -1.61
N ARG A 85 -8.71 -21.14 -1.87
CA ARG A 85 -10.00 -21.81 -2.13
C ARG A 85 -9.95 -22.64 -3.41
N GLU A 86 -9.37 -22.09 -4.48
CA GLU A 86 -9.24 -22.77 -5.79
C GLU A 86 -8.34 -24.00 -5.74
N ARG A 87 -7.35 -24.06 -4.81
CA ARG A 87 -6.53 -25.26 -4.59
C ARG A 87 -7.16 -26.33 -3.72
N ARG A 88 -8.25 -26.03 -3.01
CA ARG A 88 -8.93 -26.96 -2.07
C ARG A 88 -10.25 -27.53 -2.59
N GLY A 89 -10.86 -26.90 -3.60
CA GLY A 89 -12.06 -27.40 -4.29
C GLY A 89 -11.69 -28.11 -5.59
#